data_AF-A0A3D9CGZ7-F1
#
_entry.id   AF-A0A3D9CGZ7-F1
#
_cell.length_a   1.000
_cell.length_b   1.000
_cell.length_c   1.000
_cell.angle_alpha   90.00
_cell.angle_beta   90.00
_cell.angle_gamma   90.00
#
_symmetry.space_group_name_H-M   'P 1'
#
loop_
_entity.id
_entity.type
_entity.pdbx_description
1 polymer ?
#
loop_
_entity_poly.entity_id
_entity_poly.type
_entity_poly.pdbx_seq_one_letter_code
_entity_poly.pdbx_strand_id
1 'polypeptide(L)'
;MKYYVLLLRTALATGGIGTITWTGENYRRITYALENPDTVDPDGRLGAMVATRDYTPDQVGYGVHAATQLIYLVFRDIGEQQIGKAFGALKPKQYLESPGTFENHKIFGAFDQGYWKDEFNMGKTTVDNMVIGLGASLNPTIRAITQKLLAGIRQYPPLPPEDFN
;
A
#
# COMPACT_ATOMS: atom_id res chain seq x y z
N MET A 1 -5.56 -11.30 10.72
CA MET A 1 -5.26 -10.36 11.83
C MET A 1 -3.83 -10.44 12.38
N LYS A 2 -3.10 -11.58 12.40
CA LYS A 2 -1.74 -11.64 13.01
C LYS A 2 -0.55 -11.24 12.10
N TYR A 3 -0.74 -11.10 10.79
CA TYR A 3 0.32 -10.70 9.83
C TYR A 3 0.86 -9.29 10.00
N TYR A 4 0.01 -8.39 10.48
CA TYR A 4 0.41 -7.03 10.76
C TYR A 4 1.49 -6.97 11.82
N VAL A 5 1.59 -7.95 12.73
CA VAL A 5 2.68 -8.03 13.70
C VAL A 5 4.04 -8.26 13.01
N LEU A 6 4.11 -8.95 11.87
CA LEU A 6 5.37 -9.16 11.14
C LEU A 6 5.78 -7.93 10.33
N LEU A 7 4.82 -7.25 9.71
CA LEU A 7 5.01 -5.96 9.01
C LEU A 7 5.30 -4.82 10.01
N LEU A 8 4.63 -4.81 11.16
CA LEU A 8 4.97 -3.98 12.31
C LEU A 8 6.37 -4.32 12.80
N ARG A 9 6.76 -5.58 12.98
CA ARG A 9 8.10 -5.96 13.43
C ARG A 9 9.21 -5.51 12.48
N THR A 10 8.97 -5.54 11.17
CA THR A 10 9.93 -5.00 10.18
C THR A 10 9.97 -3.46 10.21
N ALA A 11 8.84 -2.78 10.40
CA ALA A 11 8.81 -1.32 10.61
C ALA A 11 9.39 -0.89 11.99
N LEU A 12 9.29 -1.74 13.01
CA LEU A 12 9.76 -1.53 14.38
C LEU A 12 11.25 -1.81 14.56
N ALA A 13 11.84 -2.66 13.71
CA ALA A 13 13.30 -2.85 13.68
C ALA A 13 14.07 -1.55 13.36
N THR A 14 13.36 -0.50 12.92
CA THR A 14 13.92 0.80 12.52
C THR A 14 13.53 2.01 13.39
N GLY A 15 12.74 1.87 14.47
CA GLY A 15 12.33 3.06 15.24
C GLY A 15 11.76 2.82 16.65
N GLY A 16 12.12 3.71 17.58
CA GLY A 16 11.77 3.65 19.02
C GLY A 16 10.30 3.92 19.36
N ILE A 17 10.02 4.19 20.64
CA ILE A 17 8.67 4.22 21.26
C ILE A 17 7.63 5.07 20.49
N GLY A 18 8.04 6.18 19.85
CA GLY A 18 7.13 7.00 19.02
C GLY A 18 6.63 6.32 17.74
N THR A 19 7.42 5.41 17.16
CA THR A 19 7.07 4.63 15.96
C THR A 19 5.98 3.60 16.28
N ILE A 20 5.93 3.09 17.52
CA ILE A 20 4.88 2.17 18.01
C ILE A 20 3.51 2.88 18.03
N THR A 21 3.45 4.10 18.57
CA THR A 21 2.18 4.87 18.63
C THR A 21 1.71 5.30 17.25
N TRP A 22 2.63 5.75 16.39
CA TRP A 22 2.32 6.16 15.01
C TRP A 22 1.77 5.00 14.18
N THR A 23 2.47 3.87 14.17
CA THR A 23 2.04 2.68 13.41
C THR A 23 0.76 2.07 13.99
N GLY A 24 0.57 2.11 15.32
CA GLY A 24 -0.67 1.68 15.96
C GLY A 24 -1.89 2.50 15.54
N GLU A 25 -1.78 3.84 15.51
CA GLU A 25 -2.87 4.72 15.05
C GLU A 25 -3.15 4.55 13.55
N ASN A 26 -2.11 4.45 12.71
CA ASN A 26 -2.29 4.20 11.28
C ASN A 26 -2.96 2.84 11.03
N TYR A 27 -2.57 1.81 11.79
CA TYR A 27 -3.21 0.50 11.74
C TYR A 27 -4.68 0.55 12.15
N ARG A 28 -5.02 1.32 13.20
CA ARG A 28 -6.41 1.53 13.62
C ARG A 28 -7.23 2.20 12.52
N ARG A 29 -6.67 3.18 11.82
CA ARG A 29 -7.31 3.86 10.68
C ARG A 29 -7.51 2.92 9.50
N ILE A 30 -6.54 2.07 9.19
CA ILE A 30 -6.67 1.02 8.16
C ILE A 30 -7.85 0.11 8.50
N THR A 31 -7.87 -0.42 9.73
CA THR A 31 -8.95 -1.32 10.19
C THR A 31 -10.31 -0.64 10.09
N TYR A 32 -10.42 0.58 10.63
CA TYR A 32 -11.66 1.35 10.58
C TYR A 32 -12.15 1.60 9.15
N ALA A 33 -11.25 1.96 8.22
CA ALA A 33 -11.58 2.20 6.83
C ALA A 33 -12.08 0.94 6.11
N LEU A 34 -11.50 -0.23 6.41
CA LEU A 34 -11.94 -1.50 5.83
C LEU A 34 -13.32 -1.95 6.36
N GLU A 35 -13.61 -1.66 7.63
CA GLU A 35 -14.90 -1.94 8.27
C GLU A 35 -16.00 -0.94 7.89
N ASN A 36 -15.62 0.31 7.59
CA ASN A 36 -16.54 1.42 7.31
C ASN A 36 -16.23 2.09 5.96
N PRO A 37 -16.28 1.34 4.84
CA PRO A 37 -15.79 1.81 3.53
C PRO A 37 -16.49 3.07 3.04
N ASP A 38 -17.78 3.24 3.34
CA ASP A 38 -18.59 4.40 2.90
C ASP A 38 -18.19 5.72 3.57
N THR A 39 -17.36 5.66 4.62
CA THR A 39 -16.90 6.83 5.38
C THR A 39 -15.55 7.37 4.89
N VAL A 40 -14.93 6.67 3.94
CA VAL A 40 -13.58 6.95 3.46
C VAL A 40 -13.64 7.80 2.21
N ASP A 41 -12.76 8.80 2.10
CA ASP A 41 -12.56 9.53 0.85
C ASP A 41 -12.12 8.55 -0.27
N PRO A 42 -12.96 8.34 -1.31
CA PRO A 42 -12.67 7.38 -2.37
C PRO A 42 -11.43 7.77 -3.19
N ASP A 43 -11.11 9.07 -3.24
CA ASP A 43 -9.98 9.57 -4.01
C ASP A 43 -8.66 9.46 -3.23
N GLY A 44 -8.70 9.27 -1.91
CA GLY A 44 -7.53 9.17 -1.05
C GLY A 44 -6.87 7.79 -1.01
N ARG A 45 -5.73 7.68 -0.30
CA ARG A 45 -5.00 6.41 -0.11
C ARG A 45 -5.80 5.33 0.60
N LEU A 46 -6.62 5.69 1.60
CA LEU A 46 -7.55 4.73 2.21
C LEU A 46 -8.64 4.31 1.23
N GLY A 47 -9.13 5.20 0.37
CA GLY A 47 -10.07 4.86 -0.71
C GLY A 47 -9.46 3.85 -1.68
N ALA A 48 -8.21 4.06 -2.11
CA ALA A 48 -7.46 3.10 -2.92
C ALA A 48 -7.32 1.73 -2.24
N MET A 49 -7.09 1.72 -0.92
CA MET A 49 -6.98 0.49 -0.14
C MET A 49 -8.34 -0.25 -0.05
N VAL A 50 -9.43 0.47 0.20
CA VAL A 50 -10.79 -0.09 0.20
C VAL A 50 -11.12 -0.67 -1.17
N ALA A 51 -10.85 0.07 -2.26
CA ALA A 51 -11.10 -0.35 -3.63
C ALA A 51 -10.30 -1.60 -4.06
N THR A 52 -9.23 -1.95 -3.33
CA THR A 52 -8.36 -3.09 -3.64
C THR A 52 -8.51 -4.27 -2.67
N ARG A 53 -9.42 -4.20 -1.69
CA ARG A 53 -9.49 -5.20 -0.60
C ARG A 53 -9.92 -6.60 -1.09
N ASP A 54 -10.82 -6.63 -2.07
CA ASP A 54 -11.54 -7.84 -2.51
C ASP A 54 -10.87 -8.57 -3.69
N TYR A 55 -9.72 -8.07 -4.18
CA TYR A 55 -8.94 -8.80 -5.18
C TYR A 55 -8.43 -10.14 -4.61
N THR A 56 -8.36 -11.16 -5.45
CA THR A 56 -7.94 -12.51 -5.07
C THR A 56 -6.43 -12.72 -5.25
N PRO A 57 -5.82 -13.72 -4.57
CA PRO A 57 -4.37 -13.94 -4.59
C PRO A 57 -3.72 -14.09 -5.98
N ASP A 58 -4.51 -14.46 -6.99
CA ASP A 58 -4.12 -14.62 -8.39
C ASP A 58 -4.22 -13.33 -9.21
N GLN A 59 -4.58 -12.19 -8.60
CA GLN A 59 -4.72 -10.90 -9.26
C GLN A 59 -3.66 -9.89 -8.79
N VAL A 60 -3.27 -8.96 -9.66
CA VAL A 60 -2.31 -7.88 -9.32
C VAL A 60 -2.80 -7.05 -8.13
N GLY A 61 -4.10 -6.75 -8.09
CA GLY A 61 -4.71 -5.92 -7.06
C GLY A 61 -4.53 -6.46 -5.64
N TYR A 62 -4.33 -7.78 -5.47
CA TYR A 62 -4.07 -8.38 -4.17
C TYR A 62 -2.73 -7.95 -3.56
N GLY A 63 -1.68 -7.86 -4.40
CA GLY A 63 -0.36 -7.36 -3.99
C GLY A 63 -0.33 -5.84 -3.88
N VAL A 64 -1.05 -5.12 -4.76
CA VAL A 64 -1.19 -3.67 -4.68
C VAL A 64 -1.89 -3.25 -3.39
N HIS A 65 -2.94 -3.96 -2.97
CA HIS A 65 -3.61 -3.72 -1.69
C HIS A 65 -2.64 -3.75 -0.51
N ALA A 66 -1.82 -4.80 -0.44
CA ALA A 66 -0.83 -4.96 0.64
C ALA A 66 0.27 -3.87 0.58
N ALA A 67 0.68 -3.47 -0.62
CA ALA A 67 1.60 -2.35 -0.79
C ALA A 67 0.99 -1.02 -0.33
N THR A 68 -0.26 -0.71 -0.70
CA THR A 68 -0.97 0.50 -0.26
C THR A 68 -1.13 0.53 1.26
N GLN A 69 -1.45 -0.60 1.89
CA GLN A 69 -1.47 -0.73 3.34
C GLN A 69 -0.12 -0.42 3.98
N LEU A 70 0.97 -0.99 3.46
CA LEU A 70 2.31 -0.74 3.99
C LEU A 70 2.68 0.75 3.88
N ILE A 71 2.41 1.37 2.73
CA ILE A 71 2.67 2.80 2.53
C ILE A 71 1.83 3.63 3.52
N TYR A 72 0.55 3.29 3.74
CA TYR A 72 -0.28 3.97 4.73
C TYR A 72 0.22 3.77 6.16
N LEU A 73 0.69 2.57 6.50
CA LEU A 73 1.23 2.27 7.83
C LEU A 73 2.46 3.16 8.13
N VAL A 74 3.34 3.34 7.16
CA VAL A 74 4.59 4.10 7.30
C VAL A 74 4.35 5.60 7.17
N PHE A 75 3.71 6.02 6.08
CA PHE A 75 3.61 7.43 5.68
C PHE A 75 2.22 8.04 5.86
N ARG A 76 1.21 7.24 6.24
CA ARG A 76 -0.19 7.68 6.36
C ARG A 76 -0.68 8.37 5.08
N ASP A 77 -0.94 9.67 5.11
CA ASP A 77 -1.40 10.49 3.98
C ASP A 77 -0.29 11.43 3.47
N ILE A 78 0.93 11.33 4.00
CA ILE A 78 2.07 12.17 3.59
C ILE A 78 2.41 11.86 2.13
N GLY A 79 2.56 12.93 1.34
CA GLY A 79 2.86 12.87 -0.10
C GLY A 79 1.73 12.29 -0.97
N GLU A 80 0.57 11.99 -0.39
CA GLU A 80 -0.60 11.54 -1.14
C GLU A 80 -1.22 12.72 -1.91
N GLN A 81 -1.61 12.48 -3.17
CA GLN A 81 -2.22 13.45 -4.09
C GLN A 81 -3.36 12.77 -4.87
N GLN A 82 -4.39 12.30 -4.17
CA GLN A 82 -5.56 11.61 -4.75
C GLN A 82 -5.21 10.28 -5.46
N ILE A 83 -4.42 9.42 -4.81
CA ILE A 83 -3.98 8.13 -5.38
C ILE A 83 -5.16 7.17 -5.66
N GLY A 84 -6.26 7.29 -4.91
CA GLY A 84 -7.50 6.53 -5.15
C GLY A 84 -8.10 6.86 -6.50
N LYS A 85 -8.09 8.14 -6.90
CA LYS A 85 -8.51 8.57 -8.23
C LYS A 85 -7.62 8.00 -9.33
N ALA A 86 -6.30 8.01 -9.12
CA ALA A 86 -5.35 7.43 -10.06
C ALA A 86 -5.57 5.91 -10.23
N PHE A 87 -5.79 5.18 -9.14
CA PHE A 87 -6.04 3.73 -9.17
C PHE A 87 -7.42 3.38 -9.74
N GLY A 88 -8.41 4.26 -9.53
CA GLY A 88 -9.76 4.13 -10.06
C GLY A 88 -9.89 4.42 -11.56
N ALA A 89 -8.87 5.00 -12.20
CA ALA A 89 -8.87 5.23 -13.63
C ALA A 89 -8.95 3.89 -14.41
N LEU A 90 -9.63 3.91 -15.57
CA LEU A 90 -9.96 2.70 -16.34
C LEU A 90 -8.75 1.79 -16.60
N LYS A 91 -7.63 2.38 -17.03
CA LYS A 91 -6.41 1.61 -17.38
C LYS A 91 -5.77 0.95 -16.14
N PRO A 92 -5.40 1.68 -15.07
CA PRO A 92 -4.91 1.06 -13.83
C PRO A 92 -5.86 -0.01 -13.28
N LYS A 93 -7.18 0.23 -13.28
CA LYS A 93 -8.18 -0.74 -12.82
C LYS A 93 -8.15 -2.06 -13.59
N GLN A 94 -8.05 -2.02 -14.92
CA GLN A 94 -7.91 -3.23 -15.73
C GLN A 94 -6.67 -4.06 -15.36
N TYR A 95 -5.57 -3.39 -15.01
CA TYR A 95 -4.36 -4.10 -14.57
C TYR A 95 -4.49 -4.65 -13.16
N LEU A 96 -5.20 -3.99 -12.25
CA LEU A 96 -5.49 -4.52 -10.92
C LEU A 96 -6.28 -5.84 -11.00
N GLU A 97 -7.21 -5.93 -11.95
CA GLU A 97 -8.03 -7.12 -12.21
C GLU A 97 -7.26 -8.24 -12.96
N SER A 98 -6.12 -7.93 -13.55
CA SER A 98 -5.33 -8.86 -14.36
C SER A 98 -4.59 -9.93 -13.53
N PRO A 99 -4.17 -11.06 -14.15
CA PRO A 99 -3.41 -12.08 -13.44
C PRO A 99 -2.17 -11.54 -12.74
N GLY A 100 -1.88 -12.00 -11.52
CA GLY A 100 -0.79 -11.61 -10.62
C GLY A 100 0.61 -12.06 -11.08
N THR A 101 0.86 -12.00 -12.38
CA THR A 101 2.17 -12.27 -12.97
C THR A 101 3.11 -11.10 -12.73
N PHE A 102 4.42 -11.37 -12.76
CA PHE A 102 5.43 -10.34 -12.57
C PHE A 102 5.32 -9.22 -13.62
N GLU A 103 5.06 -9.55 -14.88
CA GLU A 103 4.92 -8.57 -15.94
C GLU A 103 3.69 -7.68 -15.74
N ASN A 104 2.55 -8.22 -15.32
CA ASN A 104 1.36 -7.41 -15.04
C ASN A 104 1.58 -6.48 -13.84
N HIS A 105 2.25 -6.95 -12.78
CA HIS A 105 2.69 -6.11 -11.66
C HIS A 105 3.63 -4.99 -12.11
N LYS A 106 4.55 -5.28 -13.04
CA LYS A 106 5.47 -4.28 -13.58
C LYS A 106 4.76 -3.25 -14.44
N ILE A 107 3.76 -3.64 -15.22
CA ILE A 107 2.94 -2.70 -15.98
C ILE A 107 2.14 -1.79 -15.04
N PHE A 108 1.48 -2.36 -14.02
CA PHE A 108 0.83 -1.55 -12.98
C PHE A 108 1.83 -0.61 -12.28
N GLY A 109 3.01 -1.13 -11.94
CA GLY A 109 4.10 -0.36 -11.34
C GLY A 109 4.57 0.81 -12.21
N ALA A 110 4.41 0.75 -13.53
CA ALA A 110 4.71 1.86 -14.42
C ALA A 110 3.65 2.98 -14.34
N PHE A 111 2.36 2.63 -14.21
CA PHE A 111 1.31 3.62 -13.96
C PHE A 111 1.49 4.29 -12.61
N ASP A 112 1.73 3.49 -11.56
CA ASP A 112 1.97 3.98 -10.21
C ASP A 112 3.21 4.88 -10.17
N GLN A 113 4.34 4.46 -10.76
CA GLN A 113 5.51 5.33 -10.89
C GLN A 113 5.21 6.62 -11.67
N GLY A 114 4.45 6.53 -12.75
CA GLY A 114 4.01 7.68 -13.54
C GLY A 114 3.29 8.71 -12.67
N TYR A 115 2.30 8.26 -11.90
CA TYR A 115 1.59 9.09 -10.92
C TYR A 115 2.59 9.81 -9.98
N TRP A 116 3.52 9.10 -9.34
CA TRP A 116 4.47 9.76 -8.43
C TRP A 116 5.41 10.75 -9.11
N LYS A 117 5.75 10.53 -10.38
CA LYS A 117 6.55 11.47 -11.17
C LYS A 117 5.76 12.72 -11.52
N ASP A 118 4.50 12.57 -11.90
CA ASP A 118 3.62 13.67 -12.26
C ASP A 118 3.32 14.56 -11.04
N GLU A 119 3.26 13.97 -9.85
CA GLU A 119 3.06 14.68 -8.58
C GLU A 119 4.35 15.30 -8.00
N PHE A 120 5.50 15.12 -8.64
CA PHE A 120 6.78 15.61 -8.12
C PHE A 120 6.76 17.15 -7.96
N ASN A 121 7.12 17.64 -6.77
CA ASN A 121 7.02 19.04 -6.34
C ASN A 121 5.59 19.59 -6.17
N MET A 122 4.54 18.77 -6.23
CA MET A 122 3.15 19.18 -5.98
C MET A 122 2.72 19.05 -4.51
N GLY A 123 3.59 18.54 -3.63
CA GLY A 123 3.32 18.37 -2.21
C GLY A 123 3.12 19.70 -1.47
N LYS A 124 2.22 19.71 -0.47
CA LYS A 124 1.91 20.90 0.34
C LYS A 124 3.06 21.31 1.26
N THR A 125 3.90 20.35 1.64
CA THR A 125 5.04 20.54 2.54
C THR A 125 6.32 19.95 1.94
N THR A 126 7.47 20.34 2.50
CA THR A 126 8.76 19.73 2.15
C THR A 126 8.77 18.22 2.38
N VAL A 127 8.11 17.75 3.44
CA VAL A 127 8.03 16.32 3.77
C VAL A 127 7.17 15.57 2.76
N ASP A 128 6.09 16.18 2.25
CA ASP A 128 5.29 15.60 1.17
C ASP A 128 6.13 15.39 -0.08
N ASN A 129 6.90 16.41 -0.48
CA ASN A 129 7.76 16.34 -1.66
C ASN A 129 8.89 15.30 -1.50
N MET A 130 9.40 15.08 -0.29
CA MET A 130 10.34 13.99 -0.02
C MET A 130 9.70 12.62 -0.26
N VAL A 131 8.50 12.37 0.28
CA VAL A 131 7.81 11.08 0.10
C VAL A 131 7.40 10.87 -1.36
N ILE A 132 6.93 11.91 -2.04
CA ILE A 132 6.63 11.87 -3.48
C ILE A 132 7.88 11.52 -4.27
N GLY A 133 9.02 12.16 -3.98
CA GLY A 133 10.30 11.88 -4.62
C GLY A 133 10.78 10.44 -4.42
N LEU A 134 10.60 9.90 -3.21
CA LEU A 134 10.86 8.48 -2.94
C LEU A 134 9.97 7.60 -3.85
N GLY A 135 8.67 7.90 -3.92
CA GLY A 135 7.75 7.24 -4.85
C GLY A 135 8.25 7.30 -6.31
N ALA A 136 8.57 8.48 -6.81
CA ALA A 136 9.01 8.68 -8.20
C ALA A 136 10.30 7.89 -8.53
N SER A 137 11.18 7.73 -7.54
CA SER A 137 12.46 7.00 -7.67
C SER A 137 12.29 5.48 -7.80
N LEU A 138 11.20 4.91 -7.27
CA LEU A 138 10.93 3.48 -7.34
C LEU A 138 10.47 3.09 -8.75
N ASN A 139 11.36 2.46 -9.49
CA ASN A 139 11.09 1.98 -10.84
C ASN A 139 10.05 0.84 -10.86
N PRO A 140 9.46 0.52 -12.03
CA PRO A 140 8.36 -0.42 -12.13
C PRO A 140 8.76 -1.85 -11.71
N THR A 141 10.02 -2.22 -11.92
CA THR A 141 10.57 -3.52 -11.50
C THR A 141 10.60 -3.66 -9.99
N ILE A 142 11.11 -2.65 -9.26
CA ILE A 142 11.14 -2.68 -7.79
C ILE A 142 9.72 -2.73 -7.23
N ARG A 143 8.79 -1.95 -7.80
CA ARG A 143 7.37 -2.00 -7.41
C ARG A 143 6.77 -3.39 -7.60
N ALA A 144 7.04 -4.03 -8.73
CA ALA A 144 6.56 -5.39 -8.99
C ALA A 144 7.13 -6.41 -8.00
N ILE A 145 8.43 -6.32 -7.67
CA ILE A 145 9.06 -7.17 -6.64
C ILE A 145 8.35 -6.97 -5.30
N THR A 146 8.17 -5.72 -4.86
CA THR A 146 7.51 -5.39 -3.58
C THR A 146 6.07 -5.91 -3.53
N GLN A 147 5.28 -5.66 -4.57
CA GLN A 147 3.88 -6.10 -4.63
C GLN A 147 3.76 -7.63 -4.59
N LYS A 148 4.63 -8.36 -5.30
CA LYS A 148 4.65 -9.84 -5.25
C LYS A 148 5.12 -10.38 -3.91
N LEU A 149 6.15 -9.79 -3.31
CA LEU A 149 6.62 -10.17 -1.99
C LEU A 149 5.51 -10.02 -0.94
N LEU A 150 4.83 -8.87 -0.97
CA LEU A 150 3.73 -8.59 -0.05
C LEU A 150 2.49 -9.45 -0.32
N ALA A 151 2.19 -9.76 -1.58
CA ALA A 151 1.18 -10.76 -1.94
C ALA A 151 1.52 -12.12 -1.32
N GLY A 152 2.77 -12.58 -1.44
CA GLY A 152 3.24 -13.82 -0.81
C GLY A 152 3.05 -13.80 0.69
N ILE A 153 3.48 -12.73 1.38
CA ILE A 153 3.29 -12.57 2.84
C ILE A 153 1.81 -12.62 3.23
N ARG A 154 0.93 -11.98 2.46
CA ARG A 154 -0.52 -11.94 2.71
C ARG A 154 -1.20 -13.31 2.52
N GLN A 155 -0.65 -14.20 1.68
CA GLN A 155 -1.22 -15.53 1.38
C GLN A 155 -1.01 -16.57 2.49
N TYR A 156 0.05 -16.45 3.30
CA TYR A 156 0.26 -17.41 4.38
C TYR A 156 -0.86 -17.24 5.44
N PRO A 157 -1.32 -18.33 6.10
CA PRO A 157 -2.22 -18.27 7.26
C PRO A 157 -1.42 -18.02 8.54
N PRO A 158 -1.94 -17.19 9.48
CA PRO A 158 -1.16 -16.71 10.61
C PRO A 158 -0.63 -17.89 11.42
N LEU A 159 0.63 -17.82 11.85
CA LEU A 159 1.20 -18.85 12.71
C LEU A 159 0.27 -19.10 13.92
N PRO A 160 0.00 -20.38 14.25
CA PRO A 160 -0.70 -20.74 15.47
C PRO A 160 -0.13 -19.94 16.66
N PRO A 161 -0.97 -19.47 17.60
CA PRO A 161 -0.49 -18.79 18.80
C PRO A 161 0.49 -19.64 19.63
N GLU A 162 0.50 -20.95 19.39
CA GLU A 162 1.26 -21.98 20.09
C GLU A 162 2.74 -21.99 19.70
N ASP A 163 3.09 -21.46 18.52
CA ASP A 163 4.46 -21.44 17.98
C ASP A 163 5.28 -20.22 18.46
N PHE A 164 4.75 -19.46 19.43
CA PHE A 164 5.38 -18.24 19.98
C PHE A 164 5.84 -18.39 21.44
N ASN A 165 5.80 -19.61 22.00
CA ASN A 165 6.30 -19.95 23.33
C ASN A 165 7.67 -20.63 23.25
#